data_AF-A0A061NEI8-F1
#
_entry.id   AF-A0A061NEI8-F1
#
_cell.length_a   1.000
_cell.length_b   1.000
_cell.length_c   1.000
_cell.angle_alpha   90.00
_cell.angle_beta   90.00
_cell.angle_gamma   90.00
#
_symmetry.space_group_name_H-M   'P 1'
#
loop_
_entity.id
_entity.type
_entity.pdbx_description
1 polymer ?
#
loop_
_entity_poly.entity_id
_entity_poly.type
_entity_poly.pdbx_seq_one_letter_code
_entity_poly.pdbx_strand_id
1 'polypeptide(L)'
;MMITKGYEYLLEGSDVLETFAKGILQLVNIKSSRKDTILEVKTIEGTNKVTVVSMVELENFIDLEGGIWLVKYKDTISIATDIEFNSEAHKEIDKMIDNEEGVFLHVEQF
;
A
#
# COMPACT_ATOMS: atom_id res chain seq x y z
N MET A 1 -9.18 -22.98 0.21
CA MET A 1 -7.74 -22.73 0.40
C MET A 1 -6.96 -23.02 -0.87
N MET A 2 -6.64 -21.97 -1.63
CA MET A 2 -5.61 -22.04 -2.67
C MET A 2 -4.30 -21.51 -2.07
N ILE A 3 -3.18 -22.18 -2.37
CA ILE A 3 -1.85 -21.67 -2.02
C ILE A 3 -1.30 -21.02 -3.27
N THR A 4 -1.00 -19.72 -3.19
CA THR A 4 -0.35 -18.98 -4.28
C THR A 4 1.02 -18.48 -3.86
N LYS A 5 1.87 -18.26 -4.86
CA LYS A 5 3.18 -17.63 -4.67
C LYS A 5 2.98 -16.12 -4.45
N GLY A 6 3.68 -15.56 -3.49
CA GLY A 6 3.76 -14.12 -3.26
C GLY A 6 5.14 -13.71 -2.80
N TYR A 7 5.23 -12.49 -2.27
CA TYR A 7 6.48 -11.85 -1.92
C TYR A 7 6.35 -11.13 -0.58
N GLU A 8 7.42 -11.19 0.20
CA GLU A 8 7.60 -10.38 1.40
C GLU A 8 8.78 -9.43 1.19
N TYR A 9 8.55 -8.16 1.48
CA TYR A 9 9.56 -7.10 1.33
C TYR A 9 9.85 -6.46 2.68
N LEU A 10 11.11 -6.11 2.90
CA LEU A 10 11.52 -5.08 3.84
C LEU A 10 11.99 -3.86 3.04
N LEU A 11 11.21 -2.79 3.12
CA LEU A 11 11.51 -1.52 2.50
C LEU A 11 12.05 -0.55 3.55
N GLU A 12 13.08 0.20 3.20
CA GLU A 12 13.57 1.35 3.97
C GLU A 12 13.20 2.63 3.22
N GLY A 13 12.47 3.51 3.90
CA GLY A 13 12.02 4.79 3.37
C GLY A 13 13.04 5.90 3.61
N SER A 14 12.69 7.12 3.18
CA SER A 14 13.49 8.31 3.46
C SER A 14 13.57 8.63 4.96
N ASP A 15 14.69 9.22 5.42
CA ASP A 15 14.82 9.78 6.78
C ASP A 15 14.01 11.09 6.96
N VAL A 16 13.57 11.69 5.85
CA VAL A 16 12.70 12.87 5.89
C VAL A 16 11.26 12.41 6.13
N LEU A 17 10.71 12.76 7.29
CA LEU A 17 9.39 12.29 7.75
C LEU A 17 8.27 12.51 6.73
N GLU A 18 8.25 13.68 6.08
CA GLU A 18 7.23 13.99 5.06
C GLU A 18 7.32 13.04 3.86
N THR A 19 8.54 12.79 3.37
CA THR A 19 8.79 11.86 2.27
C THR A 19 8.43 10.42 2.67
N PHE A 20 8.76 10.03 3.90
CA PHE A 20 8.37 8.73 4.43
C PHE A 20 6.84 8.56 4.49
N ALA A 21 6.13 9.56 5.02
CA ALA A 21 4.67 9.56 5.07
C ALA A 21 4.02 9.48 3.67
N LYS A 22 4.58 10.22 2.69
CA LYS A 22 4.17 10.13 1.28
C LYS A 22 4.39 8.73 0.71
N GLY A 23 5.51 8.08 1.05
CA GLY A 23 5.78 6.69 0.69
C GLY A 23 4.72 5.74 1.27
N ILE A 24 4.41 5.85 2.56
CA ILE A 24 3.38 5.02 3.20
C ILE A 24 2.04 5.20 2.48
N LEU A 25 1.66 6.45 2.19
CA LEU A 25 0.45 6.74 1.45
C LEU A 25 0.46 6.12 0.05
N GLN A 26 1.59 6.11 -0.65
CA GLN A 26 1.76 5.41 -1.93
C GLN A 26 1.47 3.91 -1.80
N LEU A 27 2.04 3.23 -0.80
CA LEU A 27 1.80 1.80 -0.57
C LEU A 27 0.34 1.50 -0.24
N VAL A 28 -0.29 2.33 0.60
CA VAL A 28 -1.71 2.22 0.93
C VAL A 28 -2.58 2.44 -0.31
N ASN A 29 -2.24 3.42 -1.15
CA ASN A 29 -2.95 3.67 -2.39
C ASN A 29 -2.81 2.51 -3.38
N ILE A 30 -1.64 1.89 -3.50
CA ILE A 30 -1.45 0.69 -4.33
C ILE A 30 -2.33 -0.45 -3.79
N LYS A 31 -2.31 -0.68 -2.48
CA LYS A 31 -3.16 -1.69 -1.81
C LYS A 31 -4.65 -1.47 -2.09
N SER A 32 -5.12 -0.22 -2.03
CA SER A 32 -6.54 0.11 -2.18
C SER A 32 -6.99 0.20 -3.64
N SER A 33 -6.13 0.64 -4.56
CA SER A 33 -6.50 0.82 -5.97
C SER A 33 -6.33 -0.45 -6.81
N ARG A 34 -5.49 -1.40 -6.38
CA ARG A 34 -5.19 -2.62 -7.13
C ARG A 34 -5.48 -3.84 -6.28
N LYS A 35 -6.61 -4.48 -6.60
CA LYS A 35 -6.99 -5.76 -5.99
C LYS A 35 -5.85 -6.77 -6.14
N ASP A 36 -5.70 -7.63 -5.13
CA ASP A 36 -4.75 -8.74 -5.13
C ASP A 36 -3.31 -8.32 -5.45
N THR A 37 -2.90 -7.10 -5.06
CA THR A 37 -1.53 -6.60 -5.25
C THR A 37 -0.78 -6.61 -3.93
N ILE A 38 -1.11 -5.70 -3.01
CA ILE A 38 -0.55 -5.68 -1.65
C ILE A 38 -1.62 -6.23 -0.70
N LEU A 39 -1.24 -7.21 0.12
CA LEU A 39 -2.11 -7.77 1.15
C LEU A 39 -1.93 -7.03 2.48
N GLU A 40 -0.67 -6.73 2.82
CA GLU A 40 -0.32 -6.15 4.11
C GLU A 40 0.80 -5.13 3.98
N VAL A 41 0.69 -4.05 4.77
CA VAL A 41 1.71 -3.03 4.98
C VAL A 41 1.82 -2.81 6.49
N LYS A 42 3.01 -2.95 7.06
CA LYS A 42 3.28 -2.75 8.49
C LYS A 42 4.51 -1.87 8.65
N THR A 43 4.40 -0.78 9.40
CA THR A 43 5.53 0.05 9.78
C THR A 43 6.26 -0.56 10.97
N ILE A 44 7.58 -0.39 11.03
CA ILE A 44 8.39 -0.79 12.19
C ILE A 44 8.62 0.43 13.07
N GLU A 45 8.10 0.39 14.29
CA GLU A 45 8.18 1.48 15.26
C GLU A 45 9.61 1.98 15.48
N GLY A 46 9.77 3.31 15.57
CA GLY A 46 11.07 3.95 15.78
C GLY A 46 12.01 3.90 14.57
N THR A 47 11.52 3.46 13.40
CA THR A 47 12.31 3.38 12.17
C THR A 47 11.53 3.93 10.97
N ASN A 48 12.24 4.17 9.87
CA ASN A 48 11.70 4.45 8.54
C ASN A 48 11.48 3.16 7.71
N LYS A 49 11.28 2.02 8.36
CA LYS A 49 11.15 0.72 7.68
C LYS A 49 9.73 0.21 7.67
N VAL A 50 9.42 -0.55 6.62
CA VAL A 50 8.09 -1.10 6.35
C VAL A 50 8.24 -2.52 5.86
N THR A 51 7.47 -3.44 6.42
CA THR A 51 7.29 -4.78 5.85
C THR A 51 6.05 -4.78 4.97
N VAL A 52 6.16 -5.32 3.77
CA VAL A 52 5.07 -5.40 2.80
C VAL A 52 4.91 -6.82 2.32
N VAL A 53 3.68 -7.34 2.38
CA VAL A 53 3.33 -8.63 1.78
C VAL A 53 2.51 -8.38 0.53
N SER A 54 2.96 -8.91 -0.60
CA SER A 54 2.31 -8.73 -1.89
C SER A 54 2.15 -10.05 -2.65
N MET A 55 1.15 -10.10 -3.53
CA MET A 55 0.93 -11.22 -4.44
C MET A 55 1.73 -11.07 -5.74
N VAL A 56 2.20 -9.86 -6.02
CA VAL A 56 2.97 -9.49 -7.21
C VAL A 56 4.25 -8.74 -6.83
N GLU A 57 5.20 -8.68 -7.75
CA GLU A 57 6.44 -7.93 -7.55
C GLU A 57 6.16 -6.43 -7.49
N LEU A 58 6.67 -5.75 -6.46
CA LEU A 58 6.37 -4.35 -6.18
C LEU A 58 7.26 -3.34 -6.91
N GLU A 59 8.39 -3.79 -7.45
CA GLU A 59 9.42 -2.96 -8.07
C GLU A 59 8.88 -2.11 -9.24
N ASN A 60 7.80 -2.56 -9.89
CA ASN A 60 7.13 -1.83 -10.97
C ASN A 60 6.06 -0.83 -10.48
N PHE A 61 5.70 -0.87 -9.19
CA PHE A 61 4.63 -0.05 -8.61
C PHE A 61 5.15 0.99 -7.63
N ILE A 62 6.29 0.71 -7.00
CA ILE A 62 6.92 1.62 -6.04
C ILE A 62 7.99 2.43 -6.74
N ASP A 63 8.12 3.69 -6.34
CA ASP A 63 9.10 4.60 -6.93
C ASP A 63 10.49 4.33 -6.36
N LEU A 64 11.21 3.39 -6.99
CA LEU A 64 12.60 3.07 -6.68
C LEU A 64 13.56 4.16 -7.18
N GLU A 65 13.24 4.80 -8.30
CA GLU A 65 14.12 5.79 -8.94
C GLU A 65 14.01 7.17 -8.30
N GLY A 66 12.82 7.57 -7.85
CA GLY A 66 12.56 8.79 -7.08
C GLY A 66 13.04 8.72 -5.63
N GLY A 67 13.62 7.58 -5.20
CA GLY A 67 14.36 7.46 -3.95
C GLY A 67 13.50 7.45 -2.68
N ILE A 68 12.19 7.17 -2.82
CA ILE A 68 11.32 7.03 -1.65
C ILE A 68 11.61 5.71 -0.95
N TRP A 69 11.81 4.63 -1.71
CA TRP A 69 11.97 3.28 -1.19
C TRP A 69 13.28 2.63 -1.62
N LEU A 70 13.96 2.02 -0.66
CA LEU A 70 15.08 1.13 -0.87
C LEU A 70 14.70 -0.28 -0.42
N VAL A 71 14.76 -1.26 -1.33
CA VAL A 71 14.52 -2.67 -0.99
C VAL A 71 15.73 -3.21 -0.24
N LYS A 72 15.56 -3.56 1.05
CA LYS A 72 16.60 -4.17 1.88
C LYS A 72 16.55 -5.67 1.89
N TYR A 73 15.34 -6.22 1.81
CA TYR A 73 15.09 -7.65 1.77
C TYR A 73 13.89 -7.92 0.88
N LYS A 74 13.96 -9.04 0.16
CA LYS A 74 12.86 -9.59 -0.63
C LYS A 74 12.94 -11.11 -0.52
N ASP A 75 11.83 -11.73 -0.18
CA ASP A 75 11.68 -13.17 -0.19
C ASP A 75 10.45 -13.60 -0.96
N THR A 76 10.50 -14.83 -1.47
CA THR A 76 9.34 -15.50 -2.04
C THR A 76 8.64 -16.29 -0.95
N ILE A 77 7.35 -16.05 -0.77
CA ILE A 77 6.54 -16.75 0.23
C ILE A 77 5.36 -17.49 -0.41
N SER A 78 4.78 -18.43 0.34
CA SER A 78 3.52 -19.08 -0.02
C SER A 78 2.38 -18.48 0.80
N ILE A 79 1.36 -17.96 0.12
CA ILE A 79 0.21 -17.29 0.72
C ILE A 79 -0.98 -18.21 0.60
N ALA A 80 -1.54 -18.62 1.74
CA ALA A 80 -2.82 -19.33 1.78
C ALA A 80 -3.93 -18.28 1.70
N THR A 81 -4.67 -18.25 0.58
CA THR A 81 -5.84 -17.39 0.43
C THR A 81 -7.11 -18.22 0.60
N ASP A 82 -8.00 -17.75 1.48
CA ASP A 82 -9.38 -18.18 1.55
C ASP A 82 -10.28 -17.04 1.07
N ILE A 83 -11.03 -17.30 -0.01
CA ILE A 83 -12.35 -16.73 -0.33
C ILE A 83 -12.41 -15.44 -1.17
N GLU A 84 -13.41 -15.47 -2.05
CA GLU A 84 -13.95 -14.42 -2.92
C GLU A 84 -14.14 -13.08 -2.21
N PHE A 85 -13.46 -12.05 -2.71
CA PHE A 85 -13.68 -10.68 -2.26
C PHE A 85 -14.90 -10.06 -2.96
N ASN A 86 -15.96 -9.81 -2.17
CA ASN A 86 -17.14 -9.05 -2.55
C ASN A 86 -16.73 -7.63 -3.00
N SER A 87 -16.99 -7.32 -4.27
CA SER A 87 -16.60 -6.11 -5.00
C SER A 87 -17.30 -4.81 -4.58
N GLU A 88 -18.13 -4.82 -3.53
CA GLU A 88 -19.04 -3.71 -3.24
C GLU A 88 -18.36 -2.45 -2.66
N ALA A 89 -17.22 -2.58 -1.98
CA ALA A 89 -16.54 -1.41 -1.39
C ALA A 89 -15.84 -0.51 -2.41
N HIS A 90 -15.37 -1.05 -3.54
CA HIS A 90 -14.70 -0.24 -4.57
C HIS A 90 -15.68 0.64 -5.37
N LYS A 91 -16.95 0.20 -5.52
CA LYS A 91 -17.96 0.96 -6.27
C LYS A 91 -18.37 2.27 -5.62
N GLU A 92 -18.27 2.42 -4.30
CA GLU A 92 -18.61 3.67 -3.61
C GLU A 92 -17.47 4.69 -3.72
N ILE A 93 -16.21 4.24 -3.71
CA ILE A 93 -15.03 5.11 -3.88
C ILE A 93 -14.93 5.60 -5.33
N ASP A 94 -15.16 4.73 -6.32
CA ASP A 94 -15.17 5.14 -7.73
C ASP A 94 -16.28 6.17 -8.01
N LYS A 95 -17.45 6.03 -7.37
CA LYS A 95 -18.52 7.05 -7.43
C LYS A 95 -18.17 8.37 -6.75
N MET A 96 -17.34 8.36 -5.70
CA MET A 96 -16.89 9.58 -5.06
C MET A 96 -15.86 10.30 -5.93
N ILE A 97 -14.91 9.56 -6.50
CA ILE A 97 -13.87 10.11 -7.39
C ILE A 97 -14.46 10.70 -8.67
N ASP A 98 -15.45 10.05 -9.28
CA ASP A 98 -16.14 10.59 -10.46
C ASP A 98 -17.01 11.82 -10.17
N ASN A 99 -17.27 12.15 -8.90
CA ASN A 99 -18.11 13.28 -8.46
C ASN A 99 -17.36 14.36 -7.65
N GLU A 100 -16.04 14.30 -7.53
CA GLU A 100 -15.28 15.26 -6.72
C GLU A 100 -15.02 16.60 -7.46
N GLU A 101 -16.02 17.48 -7.44
CA GLU A 101 -15.76 18.84 -6.93
C GLU A 101 -15.28 18.68 -5.48
N GLY A 102 -13.99 18.95 -5.23
CA GLY A 102 -13.37 18.73 -3.93
C GLY A 102 -14.11 19.41 -2.78
N VAL A 103 -14.49 18.64 -1.76
CA VAL A 103 -15.15 19.16 -0.56
C VAL A 103 -14.10 19.48 0.50
N PHE A 104 -13.92 20.77 0.79
CA PHE A 104 -13.17 21.23 1.95
C PHE A 104 -14.00 21.03 3.23
N LEU A 105 -13.49 20.26 4.20
CA LEU A 105 -14.08 20.22 5.53
C LEU A 105 -13.62 21.47 6.31
N HIS A 106 -14.53 22.42 6.52
CA HIS A 106 -14.35 23.51 7.47
C HIS A 106 -14.59 22.94 8.88
N VAL A 107 -13.54 22.89 9.70
CA VAL A 107 -13.66 22.50 11.12
C VAL A 107 -14.02 23.76 11.90
N GLU A 108 -15.27 23.89 12.33
CA GLU A 108 -15.66 24.91 13.29
C GLU A 108 -15.04 24.57 14.66
N GLN A 109 -14.23 25.49 15.19
CA GLN A 109 -13.69 25.41 16.54
C GLN A 109 -14.78 25.84 17.53
N PHE A 110 -15.02 25.02 18.55
CA PHE A 110 -15.85 25.36 19.72
C PHE A 110 -15.12 26.33 20.65
#